data_AF-A0A328PDH2-F1
#
_entry.id   AF-A0A328PDH2-F1
#
_cell.length_a   1.000
_cell.length_b   1.000
_cell.length_c   1.000
_cell.angle_alpha   90.00
_cell.angle_beta   90.00
_cell.angle_gamma   90.00
#
_symmetry.space_group_name_H-M   'P 1'
#
loop_
_entity.id
_entity.type
_entity.pdbx_description
1 polymer ?
#
loop_
_entity_poly.entity_id
_entity_poly.type
_entity_poly.pdbx_seq_one_letter_code
_entity_poly.pdbx_strand_id
1 'polypeptide(L)'
;MFILAPIILDGFFILISIPLPLKHITFSTIIIFDLVTSIVLAIVYPFRLKHKINWKTLVVSIPFYFIGIDLLGLEPASLILKLLNLLKVFGLFFAIKELSASVIGFVKKSKLSYGLTLFISPFNHIHNHILYRRGSCQSSC
;
A
#
# COMPACT_ATOMS: atom_id res chain seq x y z
N MET A 1 -7.52 5.52 7.41
CA MET A 1 -6.76 4.26 7.50
C MET A 1 -7.25 3.23 6.49
N PHE A 2 -8.58 3.08 6.32
CA PHE A 2 -9.20 2.06 5.46
C PHE A 2 -8.74 2.03 3.98
N ILE A 3 -8.34 3.18 3.41
CA ILE A 3 -7.99 3.28 1.98
C ILE A 3 -6.53 2.90 1.69
N LEU A 4 -5.65 2.90 2.70
CA LEU A 4 -4.23 2.59 2.47
C LEU A 4 -3.99 1.09 2.27
N ALA A 5 -4.72 0.26 3.01
CA ALA A 5 -4.64 -1.21 2.92
C ALA A 5 -4.95 -1.75 1.51
N PRO A 6 -6.06 -1.39 0.84
CA PRO A 6 -6.34 -1.89 -0.51
C PRO A 6 -5.29 -1.42 -1.52
N ILE A 7 -4.77 -0.19 -1.42
CA ILE A 7 -3.72 0.33 -2.30
C ILE A 7 -2.43 -0.49 -2.17
N ILE A 8 -2.02 -0.80 -0.93
CA ILE A 8 -0.83 -1.63 -0.68
C ILE A 8 -1.06 -3.05 -1.19
N LEU A 9 -2.23 -3.62 -0.94
CA LEU A 9 -2.58 -4.97 -1.35
C LEU A 9 -2.63 -5.11 -2.88
N ASP A 10 -3.16 -4.10 -3.58
CA ASP A 10 -3.18 -4.02 -5.05
C ASP A 10 -1.77 -4.01 -5.62
N GLY A 11 -0.92 -3.11 -5.12
CA GLY A 11 0.49 -3.05 -5.53
C GLY A 11 1.23 -4.37 -5.26
N PHE A 12 0.93 -5.04 -4.16
CA PHE A 12 1.50 -6.36 -3.85
C PHE A 12 1.03 -7.42 -4.85
N PHE A 13 -0.28 -7.50 -5.13
CA PHE A 13 -0.84 -8.46 -6.08
C PHE A 13 -0.30 -8.27 -7.50
N ILE A 14 -0.22 -7.03 -7.96
CA ILE A 14 0.37 -6.71 -9.27
C ILE A 14 1.86 -7.11 -9.27
N LEU A 15 2.60 -6.81 -8.21
CA LEU A 15 4.02 -7.12 -8.12
C LEU A 15 4.29 -8.63 -8.21
N ILE A 16 3.55 -9.45 -7.45
CA ILE A 16 3.74 -10.91 -7.47
C ILE A 16 3.27 -11.53 -8.80
N SER A 17 2.32 -10.90 -9.49
CA SER A 17 1.79 -11.42 -10.76
C SER A 17 2.77 -11.31 -11.94
N ILE A 18 3.78 -10.45 -11.86
CA ILE A 18 4.76 -10.23 -12.93
C ILE A 18 5.70 -11.44 -13.14
N PRO A 19 6.34 -11.98 -12.08
CA PRO A 19 7.21 -13.14 -12.20
C PRO A 19 6.50 -14.50 -12.08
N LEU A 20 5.33 -14.59 -11.41
CA LEU A 20 4.70 -15.87 -11.13
C LEU A 20 3.62 -16.24 -12.17
N PRO A 21 3.62 -17.48 -12.69
CA PRO A 21 2.48 -18.01 -13.44
C PRO A 21 1.33 -18.31 -12.46
N LEU A 22 0.35 -17.41 -12.41
CA LEU A 22 -0.81 -17.54 -11.53
C LEU A 22 -1.90 -18.40 -12.17
N LYS A 23 -2.67 -19.10 -11.34
CA LYS A 23 -3.90 -19.79 -11.79
C LYS A 23 -4.89 -18.75 -12.32
N HIS A 24 -5.66 -19.12 -13.35
CA HIS A 24 -6.63 -18.25 -13.99
C HIS A 24 -7.59 -17.58 -12.99
N ILE A 25 -8.10 -18.33 -12.02
CA ILE A 25 -9.01 -17.80 -10.97
C ILE A 25 -8.37 -16.69 -10.13
N THR A 26 -7.08 -16.84 -9.82
CA THR A 26 -6.31 -15.87 -9.03
C THR A 26 -6.04 -14.64 -9.88
N PHE A 27 -5.71 -14.84 -11.14
CA PHE A 27 -5.45 -13.75 -12.08
C PHE A 27 -6.70 -12.89 -12.33
N SER A 28 -7.86 -13.50 -12.54
CA SER A 28 -9.14 -12.77 -12.65
C SER A 28 -9.46 -11.96 -11.39
N THR A 29 -9.16 -12.51 -10.20
CA THR A 29 -9.31 -11.77 -8.94
C THR A 29 -8.41 -10.53 -8.90
N ILE A 30 -7.17 -10.63 -9.38
CA ILE A 30 -6.23 -9.50 -9.45
C ILE A 30 -6.75 -8.43 -10.41
N ILE A 31 -7.29 -8.81 -11.57
CA ILE A 31 -7.87 -7.86 -12.54
C ILE A 31 -9.04 -7.08 -11.91
N ILE A 32 -9.95 -7.77 -11.23
CA ILE A 32 -11.08 -7.11 -10.56
C ILE A 32 -10.58 -6.21 -9.43
N PHE A 33 -9.58 -6.68 -8.67
CA PHE A 33 -8.99 -5.89 -7.58
C PHE A 33 -8.31 -4.63 -8.13
N ASP A 34 -7.56 -4.73 -9.23
CA ASP A 34 -6.93 -3.61 -9.94
C ASP A 34 -7.96 -2.56 -10.35
N LEU A 35 -9.10 -2.99 -10.89
CA LEU A 35 -10.22 -2.13 -11.26
C LEU A 35 -10.85 -1.42 -10.06
N VAL A 36 -11.20 -2.16 -9.02
CA VAL A 36 -11.82 -1.62 -7.80
C VAL A 36 -10.89 -0.61 -7.15
N THR A 37 -9.60 -0.93 -7.01
CA THR A 37 -8.62 -0.06 -6.37
C THR A 37 -8.41 1.22 -7.19
N SER A 38 -8.35 1.10 -8.52
CA SER A 38 -8.31 2.24 -9.44
C SER A 38 -9.52 3.17 -9.30
N ILE A 39 -10.74 2.63 -9.21
CA ILE A 39 -11.96 3.43 -8.99
C ILE A 39 -11.90 4.14 -7.63
N VAL A 40 -11.48 3.44 -6.58
CA VAL A 40 -11.32 4.02 -5.24
C VAL A 40 -10.30 5.17 -5.27
N LEU A 41 -9.15 4.97 -5.93
CA LEU A 41 -8.13 6.00 -6.11
C LEU A 41 -8.71 7.19 -6.89
N ALA A 42 -9.40 6.97 -7.99
CA ALA A 42 -10.01 8.00 -8.82
C ALA A 42 -11.03 8.85 -8.05
N ILE A 43 -11.78 8.27 -7.12
CA ILE A 43 -12.74 9.00 -6.29
C ILE A 43 -12.03 9.71 -5.14
N VAL A 44 -11.19 9.01 -4.38
CA VAL A 44 -10.62 9.52 -3.12
C VAL A 44 -9.64 10.67 -3.36
N TYR A 45 -8.85 10.59 -4.43
CA TYR A 45 -7.78 11.56 -4.66
C TYR A 45 -8.29 12.99 -4.90
N PRO A 46 -9.30 13.23 -5.77
CA PRO A 46 -9.90 14.55 -5.95
C PRO A 46 -10.44 15.15 -4.65
N PHE A 47 -11.06 14.34 -3.78
CA PHE A 47 -11.59 14.83 -2.51
C PHE A 47 -10.49 15.22 -1.50
N ARG A 48 -9.33 14.53 -1.53
CA ARG A 48 -8.22 14.81 -0.61
C ARG A 48 -7.29 15.93 -1.09
N LEU A 49 -6.98 15.99 -2.38
CA LEU A 49 -6.09 16.98 -2.98
C LEU A 49 -6.91 18.05 -3.68
N LYS A 50 -7.61 18.89 -2.90
CA LYS A 50 -8.46 20.01 -3.38
C LYS A 50 -7.78 20.99 -4.35
N HIS A 51 -6.46 20.92 -4.58
CA HIS A 51 -5.76 21.96 -5.36
C HIS A 51 -4.74 21.53 -6.42
N LYS A 52 -4.28 20.29 -6.50
CA LYS A 52 -3.34 19.89 -7.56
C LYS A 52 -3.54 18.44 -7.99
N ILE A 53 -4.20 18.26 -9.13
CA ILE A 53 -4.21 16.97 -9.83
C ILE A 53 -2.78 16.71 -10.29
N ASN A 54 -2.17 15.66 -9.73
CA ASN A 54 -0.84 15.22 -10.11
C ASN A 54 -0.95 14.16 -11.21
N TRP A 55 -0.23 14.33 -12.31
CA TRP A 55 -0.21 13.37 -13.42
C TRP A 55 0.14 11.96 -12.98
N LYS A 56 1.03 11.83 -11.99
CA LYS A 56 1.41 10.53 -11.40
C LYS A 56 0.22 9.81 -10.80
N THR A 57 -0.65 10.53 -10.10
CA THR A 57 -1.87 9.99 -9.50
C THR A 57 -2.89 9.57 -10.56
N LEU A 58 -2.99 10.35 -11.64
CA LEU A 58 -3.90 10.08 -12.74
C LEU A 58 -3.53 8.76 -13.42
N VAL A 59 -2.24 8.56 -13.70
CA VAL A 59 -1.69 7.31 -14.25
C VAL A 59 -1.98 6.12 -13.34
N VAL A 60 -1.87 6.28 -12.03
CA VAL A 60 -2.13 5.20 -11.04
C VAL A 60 -3.60 4.83 -10.95
N SER A 61 -4.48 5.78 -11.25
CA SER A 61 -5.93 5.56 -11.23
C SER A 61 -6.40 4.75 -12.44
N ILE A 62 -5.52 4.47 -13.41
CA ILE A 62 -5.84 3.65 -14.59
C ILE A 62 -5.76 2.16 -14.23
N PRO A 63 -6.81 1.36 -14.48
CA PRO A 63 -6.78 -0.07 -14.25
C PRO A 63 -6.12 -0.81 -15.43
N PHE A 64 -4.79 -0.77 -15.49
CA PHE A 64 -4.04 -1.31 -16.63
C PHE A 64 -4.25 -2.82 -16.84
N TYR A 65 -4.47 -3.59 -15.79
CA TYR A 65 -4.73 -5.03 -15.94
C TYR A 65 -6.07 -5.28 -16.61
N PHE A 66 -7.12 -4.57 -16.16
CA PHE A 66 -8.45 -4.64 -16.76
C PHE A 66 -8.44 -4.17 -18.22
N ILE A 67 -7.80 -3.04 -18.51
CA ILE A 67 -7.72 -2.52 -19.88
C ILE A 67 -6.91 -3.45 -20.78
N GLY A 68 -5.77 -3.94 -20.30
CA GLY A 68 -4.88 -4.79 -21.08
C GLY A 68 -5.51 -6.13 -21.42
N ILE A 69 -6.17 -6.77 -20.47
CA ILE A 69 -6.73 -8.11 -20.66
C ILE A 69 -8.15 -8.04 -21.24
N ASP A 70 -9.07 -7.33 -20.59
CA ASP A 70 -10.50 -7.38 -20.94
C ASP A 70 -10.86 -6.49 -22.13
N LEU A 71 -10.20 -5.33 -22.30
CA LEU A 71 -10.49 -4.42 -23.42
C LEU A 71 -9.61 -4.71 -24.64
N LEU A 72 -8.32 -4.98 -24.44
CA LEU A 72 -7.34 -5.13 -25.53
C LEU A 72 -7.06 -6.60 -25.89
N GLY A 73 -7.50 -7.56 -25.07
CA GLY A 73 -7.26 -8.99 -25.32
C GLY A 73 -5.79 -9.39 -25.27
N LEU A 74 -4.94 -8.65 -24.55
CA LEU A 74 -3.53 -8.97 -24.43
C LEU A 74 -3.34 -10.26 -23.63
N GLU A 75 -2.33 -11.04 -24.00
CA GLU A 75 -1.95 -12.19 -23.19
C GLU A 75 -1.40 -11.75 -21.82
N PRO A 76 -1.71 -12.49 -20.73
CA PRO A 76 -1.13 -12.23 -19.40
C PRO A 76 0.39 -12.19 -19.37
N ALA A 77 1.04 -12.97 -20.24
CA ALA A 77 2.49 -13.05 -20.36
C ALA A 77 3.10 -11.89 -21.19
N SER A 78 2.27 -11.04 -21.78
CA SER A 78 2.71 -9.95 -22.66
C SER A 78 3.67 -9.01 -21.95
N LEU A 79 4.80 -8.74 -22.62
CA LEU A 79 5.86 -7.87 -22.12
C LEU A 79 5.36 -6.43 -21.94
N ILE A 80 4.47 -5.99 -22.83
CA ILE A 80 3.81 -4.68 -22.76
C ILE A 80 3.00 -4.58 -21.48
N LEU A 81 2.14 -5.57 -21.20
CA LEU A 81 1.31 -5.56 -19.99
C LEU A 81 2.16 -5.53 -18.71
N LYS A 82 3.25 -6.30 -18.66
CA LYS A 82 4.20 -6.29 -17.54
C LYS A 82 4.83 -4.91 -17.32
N LEU A 83 5.20 -4.19 -18.38
CA LEU A 83 5.76 -2.84 -18.28
C LEU A 83 4.74 -1.83 -17.77
N LEU A 84 3.50 -1.86 -18.28
CA LEU A 84 2.42 -1.00 -17.78
C LEU A 84 2.13 -1.28 -16.30
N ASN A 85 2.13 -2.55 -15.89
CA ASN A 85 1.93 -2.94 -14.51
C ASN A 85 3.08 -2.52 -13.59
N LEU A 86 4.34 -2.58 -14.06
CA LEU A 86 5.47 -2.03 -13.33
C LEU A 86 5.28 -0.53 -13.08
N LEU A 87 4.90 0.21 -14.13
CA LEU A 87 4.63 1.65 -14.02
C LEU A 87 3.55 1.94 -12.98
N LYS A 88 2.50 1.11 -12.94
CA LYS A 88 1.44 1.21 -11.92
C LYS A 88 1.96 0.98 -10.51
N VAL A 89 2.77 -0.05 -10.29
CA VAL A 89 3.38 -0.33 -8.98
C VAL A 89 4.22 0.85 -8.50
N PHE A 90 5.04 1.44 -9.38
CA PHE A 90 5.81 2.64 -9.04
C PHE A 90 4.90 3.80 -8.66
N GLY A 91 3.84 4.03 -9.43
CA GLY A 91 2.90 5.09 -9.13
C GLY A 91 2.13 4.86 -7.81
N LEU A 92 1.69 3.63 -7.53
CA LEU A 92 1.07 3.23 -6.26
C LEU A 92 2.00 3.52 -5.08
N PHE A 93 3.30 3.25 -5.22
CA PHE A 93 4.30 3.58 -4.20
C PHE A 93 4.37 5.09 -3.92
N PHE A 94 4.36 5.92 -4.96
CA PHE A 94 4.29 7.38 -4.78
C PHE A 94 2.99 7.81 -4.10
N ALA A 95 1.86 7.21 -4.48
CA ALA A 95 0.57 7.51 -3.89
C ALA A 95 0.54 7.17 -2.39
N ILE A 96 1.07 6.01 -2.02
CA ILE A 96 1.22 5.58 -0.62
C ILE A 96 2.06 6.58 0.18
N LYS A 97 3.21 7.03 -0.36
CA LYS A 97 4.07 8.02 0.32
C LYS A 97 3.33 9.34 0.58
N GLU A 98 2.60 9.83 -0.41
CA GLU A 98 1.85 11.08 -0.31
C GLU A 98 0.68 10.97 0.69
N LEU A 99 -0.10 9.89 0.60
CA LEU A 99 -1.17 9.59 1.54
C LEU A 99 -0.65 9.42 2.97
N SER A 100 0.48 8.74 3.15
CA SER A 100 1.11 8.53 4.46
C SER A 100 1.62 9.84 5.06
N ALA A 101 2.24 10.70 4.25
CA ALA A 101 2.69 12.03 4.70
C ALA A 101 1.51 12.91 5.15
N SER A 102 0.38 12.86 4.43
CA SER A 102 -0.86 13.55 4.80
C SER A 102 -1.41 13.06 6.15
N VAL A 103 -1.40 11.74 6.39
CA VAL A 103 -1.83 11.15 7.68
C VAL A 103 -0.90 11.56 8.81
N ILE A 104 0.42 11.51 8.61
CA ILE A 104 1.40 11.95 9.61
C ILE A 104 1.20 13.43 9.96
N GLY A 105 0.96 14.28 8.95
CA GLY A 105 0.64 15.69 9.14
C GLY A 105 -0.65 15.90 9.95
N PHE A 106 -1.69 15.11 9.68
CA PHE A 106 -2.93 15.13 10.46
C PHE A 106 -2.72 14.68 11.91
N VAL A 107 -2.00 13.59 12.15
CA VAL A 107 -1.70 13.10 13.52
C VAL A 107 -0.91 14.14 14.33
N LYS A 108 0.07 14.80 13.70
CA LYS A 108 0.84 15.89 14.33
C LYS A 108 -0.06 17.09 14.66
N LYS A 109 -0.94 17.49 13.74
CA LYS A 109 -1.83 18.64 13.92
C LYS A 109 -2.92 18.39 14.97
N SER A 110 -3.40 17.16 15.08
CA SER A 110 -4.49 16.77 15.98
C SER A 110 -4.04 16.51 17.43
N LYS A 111 -2.76 16.75 17.78
CA LYS A 111 -2.14 16.38 19.09
C LYS A 111 -2.32 14.90 19.49
N LEU A 112 -2.79 14.05 18.57
CA LEU A 112 -3.03 12.61 18.79
C LEU A 112 -1.73 11.82 18.98
N SER A 113 -0.58 12.46 18.71
CA SER A 113 0.74 11.93 19.03
C SER A 113 0.88 11.51 20.50
N TYR A 114 0.21 12.20 21.44
CA TYR A 114 0.22 11.85 22.87
C TYR A 114 -0.53 10.55 23.18
N GLY A 115 -1.61 10.24 22.44
CA GLY A 115 -2.33 8.98 22.58
C GLY A 115 -1.57 7.80 21.97
N LEU A 116 -0.87 8.04 20.85
CA LEU A 116 -0.05 7.01 20.20
C LEU A 116 1.17 6.63 21.04
N THR A 117 1.83 7.60 21.68
CA THR A 117 2.92 7.32 22.63
C THR A 117 2.43 6.58 23.87
N LEU A 118 1.24 6.89 24.40
CA LEU A 118 0.65 6.13 25.51
C LEU A 118 0.33 4.67 25.16
N PHE A 119 -0.03 4.37 23.90
CA PHE A 119 -0.28 3.00 23.44
C PHE A 119 1.01 2.20 23.22
N ILE A 120 2.10 2.86 22.80
CA ILE A 120 3.39 2.22 22.53
C ILE A 120 4.26 2.11 23.81
N SER A 121 4.06 3.02 24.77
CA SER A 121 4.82 3.06 26.03
C SER A 121 4.75 1.78 26.88
N PRO A 122 3.60 1.10 27.06
CA PRO A 122 3.58 -0.14 27.85
C PRO A 122 4.31 -1.29 27.14
N PHE A 123 4.37 -1.29 25.80
CA PHE A 123 5.06 -2.33 25.04
C PHE A 123 6.60 -2.23 25.20
N ASN A 124 7.12 -1.00 25.24
CA ASN A 124 8.56 -0.77 25.44
C ASN A 124 9.00 -1.01 26.91
N HIS A 125 8.08 -0.82 27.87
CA HIS A 125 8.36 -1.07 29.29
C HIS A 125 8.45 -2.57 29.61
N ILE A 126 7.71 -3.42 28.90
CA ILE A 126 7.78 -4.89 29.08
C ILE A 126 9.11 -5.45 28.56
N HIS A 127 9.63 -4.91 27.45
CA HIS A 127 10.90 -5.39 26.87
C HIS A 127 12.11 -5.06 27.75
N ASN A 128 12.12 -3.90 28.41
CA ASN A 128 13.19 -3.53 29.35
C ASN A 128 13.16 -4.32 30.66
N HIS A 129 11.98 -4.72 31.15
CA HIS A 129 11.87 -5.51 32.37
C HIS A 129 12.35 -6.97 32.18
N ILE A 130 12.27 -7.51 30.96
CA ILE A 130 12.75 -8.87 30.64
C ILE A 130 14.29 -8.91 30.50
N LEU A 131 14.91 -7.84 29.99
CA LEU A 131 16.37 -7.73 29.91
C LEU A 131 17.00 -7.48 31.29
N TYR A 132 16.34 -6.73 32.17
CA TYR A 132 16.84 -6.49 33.52
C TYR A 132 16.82 -7.76 34.40
N ARG A 133 15.83 -8.65 34.24
CA ARG A 133 15.79 -9.95 34.95
C ARG A 133 16.78 -11.00 34.44
N ARG A 134 17.29 -10.89 33.21
CA ARG A 134 18.33 -11.80 32.69
C ARG A 134 19.74 -11.37 33.07
N GLY A 135 19.99 -10.08 33.30
CA GLY A 135 21.30 -9.59 33.75
C GLY A 135 21.65 -9.90 35.21
N SER A 136 20.66 -10.17 36.06
CA SER A 136 20.86 -10.41 37.50
C SER A 136 21.04 -11.88 37.90
N CYS A 137 20.94 -12.84 36.96
CA CYS A 137 21.14 -14.27 37.23
C CYS A 137 22.53 -14.81 36.82
N GLN A 138 23.44 -13.95 36.33
CA GLN A 138 24.75 -14.39 35.83
C GLN A 138 25.94 -13.94 36.69
N SER A 139 25.70 -13.34 37.86
CA SER A 139 26.73 -12.88 38.80
C SER A 139 26.58 -13.44 40.21
N SER A 140 26.05 -14.66 40.34
CA SER A 140 26.05 -15.43 41.59
C SER A 140 26.20 -16.92 41.29
N CYS A 141 27.40 -17.28 40.84
CA CYS A 141 28.07 -18.57 41.03
C CYS A 141 29.56 -18.25 41.15
#